data_AF-A0A1X9NDN5-F1
#
_entry.id   AF-A0A1X9NDN5-F1
#
_cell.length_a   1.000
_cell.length_b   1.000
_cell.length_c   1.000
_cell.angle_alpha   90.00
_cell.angle_beta   90.00
_cell.angle_gamma   90.00
#
_symmetry.space_group_name_H-M   'P 1'
#
loop_
_entity.id
_entity.type
_entity.pdbx_description
1 polymer ?
#
loop_
_entity_poly.entity_id
_entity_poly.type
_entity_poly.pdbx_seq_one_letter_code
_entity_poly.pdbx_strand_id
1 'polypeptide(L)'
;MANAQRPVVNQRLYFCKLHLDWLAQQLANQDIPKSVLEQSLGESILFHLINSYQAYLAEIAIAYNLPPADFINADTLIEALKQGGFYSAEANELRELELADSWLSRLIREYQAVGPIYRAGKSSNNSQIVAFSSQDNSGTMDLDVLKQCWQQLSGVIENQRARLEEW
;
A
#
# COMPACT_ATOMS: atom_id res chain seq x y z
N MET A 1 24.97 5.58 -7.76
CA MET A 1 24.85 4.46 -6.81
C MET A 1 23.66 3.61 -7.25
N ALA A 2 23.69 2.28 -7.13
CA ALA A 2 22.51 1.47 -7.44
C ALA A 2 21.36 1.86 -6.51
N ASN A 3 20.15 2.03 -7.06
CA ASN A 3 19.01 2.49 -6.27
C ASN A 3 18.61 1.42 -5.23
N ALA A 4 18.98 1.65 -3.98
CA ALA A 4 18.79 0.68 -2.88
C ALA A 4 17.32 0.42 -2.54
N GLN A 5 16.38 1.27 -2.99
CA GLN A 5 14.95 1.08 -2.76
C GLN A 5 14.29 0.18 -3.80
N ARG A 6 14.87 0.03 -4.99
CA ARG A 6 14.31 -0.82 -6.06
C ARG A 6 14.09 -2.28 -5.61
N PRO A 7 15.04 -2.95 -4.91
CA PRO A 7 14.81 -4.28 -4.35
C PRO A 7 13.70 -4.30 -3.28
N VAL A 8 13.58 -3.24 -2.47
CA VAL A 8 12.56 -3.13 -1.41
C VAL A 8 11.17 -3.03 -2.03
N VAL A 9 10.98 -2.14 -3.01
CA VAL A 9 9.72 -2.01 -3.76
C VAL A 9 9.32 -3.33 -4.39
N ASN A 10 10.26 -3.98 -5.08
CA ASN A 10 10.00 -5.26 -5.75
C ASN A 10 9.61 -6.36 -4.75
N GLN A 11 10.27 -6.43 -3.60
CA GLN A 11 9.94 -7.39 -2.54
C GLN A 11 8.52 -7.16 -2.00
N ARG A 12 8.12 -5.91 -1.77
CA ARG A 12 6.79 -5.58 -1.26
C ARG A 12 5.69 -5.88 -2.28
N LEU A 13 5.91 -5.55 -3.56
CA LEU A 13 4.98 -5.93 -4.64
C LEU A 13 4.86 -7.45 -4.78
N TYR A 14 5.96 -8.19 -4.60
CA TYR A 14 5.95 -9.64 -4.62
C TYR A 14 5.16 -10.25 -3.45
N PHE A 15 5.34 -9.75 -2.23
CA PHE A 15 4.55 -10.21 -1.07
C PHE A 15 3.06 -9.93 -1.24
N CYS A 16 2.71 -8.74 -1.77
CA CYS A 16 1.33 -8.43 -2.11
C CYS A 16 0.76 -9.45 -3.10
N LYS A 17 1.51 -9.80 -4.15
CA LYS A 17 1.09 -10.82 -5.13
C LYS A 17 0.89 -12.19 -4.50
N LEU A 18 1.82 -12.64 -3.66
CA LEU A 18 1.69 -13.91 -2.94
C LEU A 18 0.42 -13.96 -2.09
N HIS A 19 0.09 -12.87 -1.38
CA HIS A 19 -1.12 -12.82 -0.56
C HIS A 19 -2.40 -12.78 -1.39
N LEU A 20 -2.39 -12.09 -2.53
CA LEU A 20 -3.51 -12.11 -3.49
C LEU A 20 -3.76 -13.51 -4.05
N ASP A 21 -2.70 -14.21 -4.45
CA ASP A 21 -2.78 -15.58 -4.98
C ASP A 21 -3.31 -16.54 -3.90
N TRP A 22 -2.83 -16.38 -2.65
CA TRP A 22 -3.31 -17.16 -1.52
C TRP A 22 -4.79 -16.89 -1.19
N LEU A 23 -5.20 -15.62 -1.14
CA LEU A 23 -6.60 -15.25 -0.90
C LEU A 23 -7.51 -15.84 -1.99
N ALA A 24 -7.11 -15.77 -3.26
CA ALA A 24 -7.86 -16.36 -4.36
C ALA A 24 -8.02 -17.88 -4.21
N GLN A 25 -6.96 -18.59 -3.80
CA GLN A 25 -7.02 -20.04 -3.55
C GLN A 25 -7.94 -20.39 -2.38
N GLN A 26 -7.84 -19.65 -1.26
CA GLN A 26 -8.65 -19.92 -0.07
C GLN A 26 -10.14 -19.64 -0.30
N LEU A 27 -10.47 -18.58 -1.05
CA LEU A 27 -11.86 -18.29 -1.44
C LEU A 27 -12.44 -19.37 -2.36
N ALA A 28 -11.63 -20.02 -3.18
CA ALA A 28 -12.07 -21.14 -4.02
C ALA A 28 -12.34 -22.42 -3.21
N ASN A 29 -11.55 -22.68 -2.15
CA ASN A 29 -11.70 -23.87 -1.31
C ASN A 29 -12.91 -23.79 -0.36
N GLN A 30 -13.34 -22.58 0.02
CA GLN A 30 -14.50 -22.31 0.89
C GLN A 30 -14.40 -22.91 2.32
N ASP A 31 -13.20 -23.31 2.77
CA ASP A 31 -12.97 -23.86 4.10
C ASP A 31 -13.08 -22.82 5.23
N ILE A 32 -12.77 -21.55 4.91
CA ILE A 32 -12.80 -20.42 5.84
C ILE A 32 -13.84 -19.41 5.34
N PRO A 33 -14.66 -18.81 6.22
CA PRO A 33 -15.64 -17.79 5.81
C PRO A 33 -15.00 -16.66 5.00
N LYS A 34 -15.63 -16.29 3.88
CA LYS A 34 -15.16 -15.21 2.98
C LYS A 34 -14.78 -13.94 3.75
N SER A 35 -15.64 -13.47 4.65
CA SER A 35 -15.41 -12.26 5.44
C SER A 35 -14.17 -12.33 6.32
N VAL A 36 -13.84 -13.50 6.87
CA VAL A 36 -12.64 -13.70 7.71
C VAL A 36 -11.37 -13.71 6.85
N LEU A 37 -11.43 -14.37 5.69
CA LEU A 37 -10.33 -14.38 4.72
C LEU A 37 -10.05 -12.98 4.18
N GLU A 38 -11.09 -12.28 3.74
CA GLU A 38 -10.97 -10.93 3.22
C GLU A 38 -10.46 -9.97 4.29
N GLN A 39 -10.98 -10.03 5.51
CA GLN A 39 -10.48 -9.17 6.58
C GLN A 39 -8.99 -9.42 6.87
N SER A 40 -8.61 -10.67 7.13
CA SER A 40 -7.24 -11.01 7.52
C SER A 40 -6.21 -10.76 6.41
N LEU A 41 -6.46 -11.31 5.22
CA LEU A 41 -5.52 -11.19 4.09
C LEU A 41 -5.63 -9.81 3.43
N GLY A 42 -6.82 -9.22 3.39
CA GLY A 42 -7.03 -7.88 2.84
C GLY A 42 -6.28 -6.80 3.61
N GLU A 43 -6.28 -6.83 4.95
CA GLU A 43 -5.47 -5.92 5.78
C GLU A 43 -3.96 -6.07 5.49
N SER A 44 -3.49 -7.30 5.32
CA SER A 44 -2.09 -7.56 4.99
C SER A 44 -1.69 -7.11 3.58
N ILE A 45 -2.56 -7.33 2.60
CA ILE A 45 -2.40 -6.87 1.22
C ILE A 45 -2.36 -5.33 1.18
N LEU A 46 -3.32 -4.69 1.86
CA LEU A 46 -3.36 -3.23 2.04
C LEU A 46 -2.06 -2.68 2.59
N PHE A 47 -1.56 -3.28 3.67
CA PHE A 47 -0.30 -2.91 4.28
C PHE A 47 0.85 -3.03 3.27
N HIS A 48 0.96 -4.13 2.53
CA HIS A 48 2.03 -4.29 1.53
C HIS A 48 1.92 -3.31 0.35
N LEU A 49 0.71 -2.98 -0.11
CA LEU A 49 0.51 -1.99 -1.16
C LEU A 49 0.96 -0.59 -0.74
N ILE A 50 0.56 -0.14 0.45
CA ILE A 50 0.98 1.17 0.98
C ILE A 50 2.49 1.23 1.21
N ASN A 51 3.08 0.17 1.77
CA ASN A 51 4.53 0.12 1.93
C ASN A 51 5.28 0.09 0.58
N SER A 52 4.70 -0.54 -0.45
CA SER A 52 5.26 -0.51 -1.81
C SER A 52 5.24 0.90 -2.37
N TYR A 53 4.12 1.61 -2.19
CA TYR A 53 3.97 3.01 -2.58
C TYR A 53 4.99 3.93 -1.89
N GLN A 54 5.12 3.85 -0.55
CA GLN A 54 6.05 4.68 0.20
C GLN A 54 7.52 4.36 -0.12
N ALA A 55 7.86 3.08 -0.27
CA ALA A 55 9.20 2.68 -0.71
C ALA A 55 9.49 3.22 -2.13
N TYR A 56 8.47 3.33 -2.98
CA TYR A 56 8.63 3.89 -4.31
C TYR A 56 8.81 5.41 -4.31
N LEU A 57 8.16 6.14 -3.41
CA LEU A 57 8.47 7.56 -3.18
C LEU A 57 9.96 7.76 -2.81
N ALA A 58 10.48 6.91 -1.93
CA ALA A 58 11.90 6.91 -1.57
C ALA A 58 12.80 6.51 -2.75
N GLU A 59 12.35 5.59 -3.61
CA GLU A 59 13.04 5.22 -4.84
C GLU A 59 13.19 6.42 -5.80
N ILE A 60 12.11 7.20 -5.99
CA ILE A 60 12.14 8.43 -6.78
C ILE A 60 13.14 9.42 -6.17
N ALA A 61 13.08 9.66 -4.85
CA ALA A 61 14.01 10.58 -4.19
C ALA A 61 15.49 10.22 -4.46
N ILE A 62 15.83 8.94 -4.38
CA ILE A 62 17.19 8.44 -4.67
C ILE A 62 17.56 8.65 -6.15
N ALA A 63 16.61 8.47 -7.09
CA ALA A 63 16.86 8.74 -8.51
C ALA A 63 17.24 10.20 -8.77
N TYR A 64 16.70 11.13 -7.98
CA TYR A 64 17.05 12.57 -8.00
C TYR A 64 18.22 12.93 -7.06
N ASN A 65 18.98 11.95 -6.57
CA ASN A 65 20.13 12.13 -5.65
C ASN A 65 19.80 12.86 -4.33
N LEU A 66 18.54 12.77 -3.88
CA LEU A 66 18.20 13.24 -2.54
C LEU A 66 18.67 12.25 -1.46
N PRO A 67 18.91 12.72 -0.22
CA PRO A 67 19.20 11.84 0.91
C PRO A 67 18.06 10.83 1.14
N PRO A 68 18.37 9.61 1.60
CA PRO A 68 17.34 8.65 2.00
C PRO A 68 16.43 9.26 3.07
N ALA A 69 15.13 9.25 2.82
CA ALA A 69 14.10 9.69 3.75
C ALA A 69 12.85 8.83 3.57
N ASP A 70 12.07 8.73 4.64
CA ASP A 70 10.77 8.05 4.61
C ASP A 70 9.70 9.07 4.21
N PHE A 71 9.14 8.90 3.01
CA PHE A 71 8.07 9.76 2.49
C PHE A 71 6.72 9.08 2.71
N ILE A 72 5.80 9.80 3.36
CA ILE A 72 4.48 9.27 3.70
C ILE A 72 3.51 9.46 2.53
N ASN A 73 3.70 10.53 1.73
CA ASN A 73 2.87 10.92 0.61
C ASN A 73 3.67 11.68 -0.46
N ALA A 74 3.08 11.92 -1.63
CA ALA A 74 3.74 12.58 -2.74
C ALA A 74 4.05 14.06 -2.47
N ASP A 75 3.22 14.75 -1.69
CA ASP A 75 3.46 16.15 -1.30
C ASP A 75 4.80 16.31 -0.57
N THR A 76 5.10 15.46 0.41
CA THR A 76 6.38 15.50 1.14
C THR A 76 7.59 15.24 0.25
N LEU A 77 7.43 14.39 -0.78
CA LEU A 77 8.48 14.14 -1.76
C LEU A 77 8.69 15.36 -2.67
N ILE A 78 7.61 15.97 -3.15
CA ILE A 78 7.66 17.17 -4.00
C ILE A 78 8.32 18.35 -3.27
N GLU A 79 8.01 18.54 -1.98
CA GLU A 79 8.66 19.56 -1.17
C GLU A 79 10.16 19.33 -1.05
N ALA A 80 10.60 18.08 -0.81
CA ALA A 80 12.01 17.72 -0.75
C ALA A 80 12.73 17.92 -2.09
N LEU A 81 12.10 17.52 -3.20
CA LEU A 81 12.62 17.74 -4.54
C LEU A 81 12.78 19.23 -4.85
N LYS A 82 11.78 20.04 -4.50
CA LYS A 82 11.82 21.49 -4.70
C LYS A 82 12.95 22.15 -3.90
N GLN A 83 13.19 21.71 -2.66
CA GLN A 83 14.32 22.18 -1.85
C GLN A 83 15.67 21.80 -2.47
N GLY A 84 15.74 20.63 -3.13
CA GLY A 84 16.89 20.19 -3.92
C GLY A 84 17.04 20.87 -5.29
N GLY A 85 16.10 21.73 -5.69
CA GLY A 85 16.11 22.39 -7.00
C GLY A 85 15.63 21.50 -8.16
N PHE A 86 14.96 20.39 -7.86
CA PHE A 86 14.44 19.44 -8.84
C PHE A 86 12.94 19.58 -9.05
N TYR A 87 12.48 19.19 -10.24
CA TYR A 87 11.09 18.98 -10.56
C TYR A 87 10.92 17.56 -11.10
N SER A 88 10.03 16.78 -10.51
CA SER A 88 9.75 15.39 -10.93
C SER A 88 8.34 15.27 -11.48
N ALA A 89 8.23 14.80 -12.71
CA ALA A 89 6.94 14.47 -13.31
C ALA A 89 6.29 13.27 -12.60
N GLU A 90 7.10 12.30 -12.19
CA GLU A 90 6.68 11.08 -11.48
C GLU A 90 6.00 11.41 -10.16
N ALA A 91 6.62 12.28 -9.36
CA ALA A 91 6.07 12.69 -8.07
C ALA A 91 4.77 13.49 -8.24
N ASN A 92 4.65 14.33 -9.29
CA ASN A 92 3.42 15.06 -9.58
C ASN A 92 2.29 14.12 -10.05
N GLU A 93 2.57 13.13 -10.89
CA GLU A 93 1.59 12.12 -11.28
C GLU A 93 1.05 11.35 -10.06
N LEU A 94 1.93 10.95 -9.13
CA LEU A 94 1.52 10.31 -7.88
C LEU A 94 0.65 11.24 -7.02
N ARG A 95 1.02 12.52 -6.92
CA ARG A 95 0.21 13.52 -6.20
C ARG A 95 -1.18 13.71 -6.81
N GLU A 96 -1.31 13.72 -8.14
CA GLU A 96 -2.61 13.77 -8.80
C GLU A 96 -3.47 12.56 -8.46
N LEU A 97 -2.87 11.37 -8.43
CA LEU A 97 -3.54 10.14 -7.99
C LEU A 97 -3.95 10.20 -6.50
N GLU A 98 -3.14 10.80 -5.62
CA GLU A 98 -3.52 10.99 -4.21
C GLU A 98 -4.71 11.95 -4.02
N LEU A 99 -4.79 13.02 -4.82
CA LEU A 99 -5.79 14.08 -4.66
C LEU A 99 -7.11 13.80 -5.38
N ALA A 100 -7.06 13.08 -6.50
CA ALA A 100 -8.27 12.68 -7.23
C ALA A 100 -9.03 11.57 -6.48
N ASP A 101 -10.30 11.32 -6.83
CA ASP A 101 -11.00 10.07 -6.44
C ASP A 101 -10.49 8.88 -7.29
N SER A 102 -9.19 8.62 -7.17
CA SER A 102 -8.47 7.57 -7.88
C SER A 102 -8.38 6.28 -7.05
N TRP A 103 -7.83 5.23 -7.65
CA TRP A 103 -7.52 3.99 -6.94
C TRP A 103 -6.52 4.22 -5.78
N LEU A 104 -5.59 5.18 -5.90
CA LEU A 104 -4.56 5.43 -4.89
C LEU A 104 -5.14 6.15 -3.67
N SER A 105 -6.00 7.15 -3.88
CA SER A 105 -6.65 7.86 -2.77
C SER A 105 -7.61 6.94 -2.00
N ARG A 106 -8.30 6.05 -2.72
CA ARG A 106 -9.10 4.97 -2.12
C ARG A 106 -8.21 4.04 -1.30
N LEU A 107 -7.11 3.56 -1.86
CA LEU A 107 -6.15 2.68 -1.17
C LEU A 107 -5.64 3.31 0.15
N ILE A 108 -5.24 4.58 0.11
CA ILE A 108 -4.77 5.33 1.30
C ILE A 108 -5.87 5.45 2.35
N ARG A 109 -7.09 5.79 1.94
CA ARG A 109 -8.24 5.90 2.85
C ARG A 109 -8.58 4.57 3.52
N GLU A 110 -8.62 3.48 2.76
CA GLU A 110 -8.92 2.14 3.32
C GLU A 110 -7.82 1.71 4.30
N TYR A 111 -6.55 1.97 3.98
CA TYR A 111 -5.45 1.69 4.92
C TYR A 111 -5.54 2.52 6.21
N GLN A 112 -5.91 3.79 6.12
CA GLN A 112 -6.14 4.63 7.29
C GLN A 112 -7.32 4.16 8.15
N ALA A 113 -8.36 3.59 7.52
CA ALA A 113 -9.51 3.02 8.22
C ALA A 113 -9.17 1.74 9.01
N VAL A 114 -8.14 0.99 8.57
CA VAL A 114 -7.58 -0.18 9.27
C VAL A 114 -6.72 0.22 10.48
N GLY A 115 -6.33 1.50 10.61
CA GLY A 115 -5.52 2.06 11.70
C GLY A 115 -6.00 1.67 13.11
N PRO A 116 -5.13 1.78 14.13
CA PRO A 116 -5.25 1.04 15.38
C PRO A 116 -6.64 1.21 16.00
N ILE A 117 -7.40 0.12 16.02
CA ILE A 117 -8.65 0.01 16.76
C ILE A 117 -8.28 0.03 18.25
N TYR A 118 -8.01 1.22 18.81
CA TYR A 118 -8.05 1.45 20.25
C TYR A 118 -9.52 1.42 20.68
N ARG A 119 -10.13 0.23 20.68
CA ARG A 119 -11.30 0.00 21.51
C ARG A 119 -10.78 -0.07 22.93
N ALA A 120 -10.85 1.05 23.64
CA ALA A 120 -10.65 1.10 25.09
C ALA A 120 -11.73 0.24 25.77
N GLY A 121 -11.55 -1.07 25.74
CA GLY A 121 -12.31 -2.01 26.55
C GLY A 121 -11.86 -1.85 27.99
N LYS A 122 -12.79 -1.51 28.88
CA LYS A 122 -12.54 -1.56 30.33
C LYS A 122 -11.91 -2.91 30.67
N SER A 123 -10.70 -2.86 31.22
CA SER A 123 -9.97 -4.03 31.68
C SER A 123 -10.83 -4.82 32.67
N SER A 124 -11.41 -5.94 32.22
CA SER A 124 -11.88 -7.00 33.11
C SER A 124 -10.83 -8.09 33.10
N ASN A 125 -10.23 -8.35 34.27
CA ASN A 125 -9.27 -9.41 34.53
C ASN A 125 -9.83 -10.80 34.23
N ASN A 126 -9.91 -11.16 32.96
CA ASN A 126 -10.02 -12.55 32.50
C ASN A 126 -9.42 -12.60 31.09
N SER A 127 -8.23 -13.18 31.00
CA SER A 127 -7.53 -13.50 29.76
C SER A 127 -8.28 -14.62 29.01
N GLN A 128 -9.42 -14.27 28.43
CA GLN A 128 -10.07 -15.05 27.40
C GLN A 128 -10.01 -14.21 26.12
N ILE A 129 -9.43 -14.77 25.06
CA ILE A 129 -9.57 -14.21 23.72
C ILE A 129 -11.08 -14.18 23.45
N VAL A 130 -11.67 -12.98 23.50
CA VAL A 130 -13.10 -12.81 23.19
C VAL A 130 -13.30 -13.34 21.78
N ALA A 131 -14.21 -14.31 21.64
CA ALA A 131 -14.56 -14.88 20.35
C ALA A 131 -14.86 -13.75 19.37
N PHE A 132 -14.16 -13.76 18.25
CA PHE A 132 -14.34 -12.81 17.15
C PHE A 132 -15.81 -12.86 16.71
N SER A 133 -16.58 -11.85 17.10
CA SER A 133 -17.85 -11.60 16.45
C SER A 133 -17.49 -10.83 15.19
N SER A 134 -17.72 -11.45 14.04
CA SER A 134 -17.76 -10.74 12.76
C SER A 134 -18.92 -9.73 12.83
N GLN A 135 -18.74 -8.64 13.57
CA GLN A 135 -19.53 -7.45 13.29
C GLN A 135 -19.27 -7.13 11.83
N ASP A 136 -20.33 -6.84 11.08
CA ASP A 136 -20.32 -6.43 9.67
C ASP A 136 -19.43 -5.18 9.48
N ASN A 137 -18.12 -5.37 9.60
CA ASN A 137 -17.12 -4.39 9.24
C ASN A 137 -17.06 -4.45 7.73
N SER A 138 -17.93 -3.63 7.14
CA SER A 138 -18.05 -3.27 5.73
C SER A 138 -16.81 -2.56 5.16
N GLY A 139 -15.63 -2.89 5.68
CA GLY A 139 -14.40 -2.10 5.50
C GLY A 139 -13.22 -2.90 4.96
N THR A 140 -13.44 -4.06 4.34
CA THR A 140 -12.36 -4.73 3.62
C THR A 140 -12.63 -4.76 2.13
N MET A 141 -11.64 -4.31 1.36
CA MET A 141 -11.70 -4.32 -0.09
C MET A 141 -11.81 -5.77 -0.59
N ASP A 142 -12.78 -6.00 -1.47
CA ASP A 142 -12.95 -7.29 -2.15
C ASP A 142 -11.71 -7.65 -2.97
N LEU A 143 -11.49 -8.95 -3.19
CA LEU A 143 -10.33 -9.49 -3.89
C LEU A 143 -10.07 -8.78 -5.23
N ASP A 144 -11.12 -8.49 -6.00
CA ASP A 144 -10.95 -7.89 -7.33
C ASP A 144 -10.46 -6.43 -7.23
N VAL A 145 -10.91 -5.69 -6.22
CA VAL A 145 -10.44 -4.33 -5.96
C VAL A 145 -8.96 -4.35 -5.53
N LEU A 146 -8.57 -5.28 -4.66
CA LEU A 146 -7.18 -5.42 -4.23
C LEU A 146 -6.25 -5.81 -5.39
N LYS A 147 -6.68 -6.73 -6.27
CA LYS A 147 -5.96 -7.07 -7.50
C LYS A 147 -5.80 -5.86 -8.40
N GLN A 148 -6.87 -5.09 -8.59
CA GLN A 148 -6.83 -3.88 -9.42
C GLN A 148 -5.84 -2.86 -8.85
N CYS A 149 -5.86 -2.60 -7.54
CA CYS A 149 -4.91 -1.70 -6.90
C CYS A 149 -3.46 -2.17 -7.09
N TRP A 150 -3.19 -3.48 -6.95
CA TRP A 150 -1.85 -4.03 -7.20
C TRP A 150 -1.40 -3.86 -8.65
N GLN A 151 -2.29 -4.13 -9.62
CA GLN A 151 -2.00 -3.97 -11.04
C GLN A 151 -1.72 -2.51 -11.40
N GLN A 152 -2.52 -1.59 -10.89
CA GLN A 152 -2.36 -0.15 -11.14
C GLN A 152 -1.05 0.37 -10.53
N LEU A 153 -0.76 0.03 -9.27
CA LEU A 153 0.49 0.45 -8.62
C LEU A 153 1.71 -0.12 -9.34
N SER A 154 1.72 -1.42 -9.65
CA SER A 154 2.83 -2.05 -10.37
C SER A 154 3.02 -1.42 -11.75
N GLY A 155 1.93 -1.19 -12.49
CA GLY A 155 1.98 -0.58 -13.81
C GLY A 155 2.49 0.86 -13.78
N VAL A 156 2.06 1.69 -12.82
CA VAL A 156 2.58 3.06 -12.65
C VAL A 156 4.09 3.03 -12.36
N ILE A 157 4.52 2.18 -11.43
CA ILE A 157 5.94 2.03 -11.06
C ILE A 157 6.78 1.59 -12.26
N GLU A 158 6.34 0.57 -13.01
CA GLU A 158 7.06 0.07 -14.17
C GLU A 158 7.15 1.12 -15.28
N ASN A 159 6.03 1.81 -15.58
CA ASN A 159 6.00 2.87 -16.59
C ASN A 159 6.90 4.04 -16.21
N GLN A 160 6.85 4.50 -14.95
CA GLN A 160 7.70 5.59 -14.48
C GLN A 160 9.18 5.20 -14.45
N ARG A 161 9.52 3.97 -14.02
CA ARG A 161 10.91 3.46 -14.07
C ARG A 161 11.44 3.43 -15.50
N ALA A 162 10.65 2.96 -16.46
CA ALA A 162 11.05 2.96 -17.87
C ALA A 162 11.37 4.38 -18.35
N ARG A 163 10.53 5.37 -18.00
CA ARG A 163 10.80 6.77 -18.30
C ARG A 163 12.05 7.31 -17.62
N LEU A 164 12.35 6.91 -16.39
CA LEU A 164 13.58 7.33 -15.70
C LEU A 164 14.86 6.70 -16.28
N GLU A 165 14.75 5.54 -16.93
CA GLU A 165 15.88 4.85 -17.57
C GLU A 165 16.19 5.37 -19.00
N GLU A 166 15.24 6.07 -19.62
CA GLU A 166 15.38 6.65 -20.97
C GLU A 166 16.16 7.98 -21.01
N TRP A 167 16.48 8.59 -19.86
CA TRP A 167 17.12 9.90 -19.72
C TRP A 167 18.44 9.83 -18.95
#